data_AF-X1CXC0-F1
#
_entry.id   AF-X1CXC0-F1
#
_cell.length_a   1.000
_cell.length_b   1.000
_cell.length_c   1.000
_cell.angle_alpha   90.00
_cell.angle_beta   90.00
_cell.angle_gamma   90.00
#
_symmetry.space_group_name_H-M   'P 1'
#
loop_
_entity.id
_entity.type
_entity.pdbx_description
1 polymer ?
#
loop_
_entity_poly.entity_id
_entity_poly.type
_entity_poly.pdbx_seq_one_letter_code
_entity_poly.pdbx_strand_id
1 'polypeptide(L)'
;MGIGFTVDTPFKVSQYGIDSVVSIVDDILLEKLRKMYCNQYKIPYAEITDKMEDFRAKRITSYLNLINNLASKQFEEFKKLAL
;
A
#
# COMPACT_ATOMS: atom_id res chain seq x y z
N MET A 1 3.11 -5.83 17.63
CA MET A 1 3.94 -5.34 16.51
C MET A 1 3.61 -3.88 16.25
N GLY A 2 4.59 -3.05 15.91
CA GLY A 2 4.34 -1.62 15.66
C GLY A 2 3.55 -1.39 14.36
N ILE A 3 2.71 -0.34 14.33
CA ILE A 3 1.88 0.01 13.17
C ILE A 3 2.70 0.20 11.89
N GLY A 4 3.89 0.79 11.96
CA GLY A 4 4.79 0.97 10.82
C GLY A 4 5.31 -0.36 10.25
N PHE A 5 5.44 -1.39 11.08
CA PHE A 5 5.87 -2.72 10.62
C PHE A 5 4.74 -3.43 9.87
N THR A 6 3.52 -3.41 10.41
CA THR A 6 2.39 -4.16 9.84
C THR A 6 1.86 -3.54 8.54
N VAL A 7 1.89 -2.22 8.39
CA VAL A 7 1.45 -1.57 7.14
C VAL A 7 2.37 -1.84 5.96
N ASP A 8 3.66 -2.05 6.21
CA ASP A 8 4.71 -2.17 5.19
C ASP A 8 5.04 -3.62 4.82
N THR A 9 4.96 -4.54 5.80
CA THR A 9 5.32 -5.95 5.63
C THR A 9 4.56 -6.65 4.48
N PRO A 10 3.23 -6.49 4.32
CA PRO A 10 2.47 -7.19 3.27
C PRO A 10 3.02 -6.94 1.88
N PHE A 11 3.50 -5.72 1.59
CA PHE A 11 4.06 -5.38 0.29
C PHE A 11 5.40 -6.09 0.00
N LYS A 12 6.21 -6.32 1.04
CA LYS A 12 7.54 -6.93 0.91
C LYS A 12 7.48 -8.45 0.73
N VAL A 13 6.50 -9.09 1.37
CA VAL A 13 6.37 -10.56 1.41
C VAL A 13 5.38 -11.11 0.40
N SER A 14 4.48 -10.29 -0.16
CA SER A 14 3.42 -10.75 -1.07
C SER A 14 3.94 -11.44 -2.33
N GLN A 15 5.11 -11.04 -2.84
CA GLN A 15 5.74 -11.66 -4.01
C GLN A 15 6.07 -13.14 -3.81
N TYR A 16 6.22 -13.58 -2.55
CA TYR A 16 6.46 -14.97 -2.18
C TYR A 16 5.17 -15.76 -1.89
N GLY A 17 4.00 -15.16 -2.11
CA GLY A 17 2.71 -15.77 -1.77
C GLY A 17 2.43 -15.88 -0.27
N ILE A 18 3.07 -15.03 0.54
CA ILE A 18 2.90 -15.02 2.00
C ILE A 18 1.80 -14.02 2.37
N ASP A 19 0.81 -14.50 3.14
CA ASP A 19 -0.23 -13.66 3.71
C ASP A 19 0.29 -12.84 4.90
N SER A 20 -0.16 -11.59 4.99
CA SER A 20 0.20 -10.67 6.08
C SER A 20 -0.94 -9.69 6.37
N VAL A 21 -0.82 -8.91 7.43
CA VAL A 21 -1.89 -8.02 7.95
C VAL A 21 -1.49 -6.55 7.86
N VAL A 22 -2.38 -5.70 7.33
CA VAL A 22 -2.23 -4.24 7.32
C VAL A 22 -3.02 -3.64 8.50
N SER A 23 -2.37 -2.84 9.34
CA SER A 23 -3.10 -2.05 10.35
C SER A 23 -3.70 -0.79 9.71
N ILE A 24 -5.03 -0.64 9.78
CA ILE A 24 -5.75 0.53 9.25
C ILE A 24 -6.11 1.57 10.32
N VAL A 25 -5.47 1.49 11.49
CA VAL A 25 -5.80 2.33 12.64
C VAL A 25 -5.45 3.80 12.39
N ASP A 26 -4.32 4.06 11.73
CA ASP A 26 -3.80 5.41 11.48
C ASP A 26 -3.82 5.74 9.98
N ASP A 27 -4.83 6.48 9.53
CA ASP A 27 -4.98 6.88 8.12
C ASP A 27 -3.96 7.93 7.68
N ILE A 28 -3.41 8.72 8.61
CA ILE A 28 -2.39 9.72 8.30
C ILE A 28 -1.08 9.01 7.95
N LEU A 29 -0.73 7.96 8.69
CA LEU A 29 0.41 7.12 8.37
C LEU A 29 0.24 6.44 7.00
N LEU A 30 -0.94 5.89 6.71
CA LEU A 30 -1.23 5.27 5.41
C LEU A 30 -1.10 6.27 4.26
N GLU A 31 -1.58 7.50 4.43
CA GLU A 31 -1.47 8.55 3.41
C GLU A 31 0.00 8.96 3.16
N LYS A 32 0.81 9.06 4.22
CA LYS A 32 2.26 9.31 4.09
C LYS A 32 2.97 8.19 3.35
N LEU A 33 2.65 6.93 3.67
CA LEU A 33 3.20 5.78 2.97
C LEU A 33 2.73 5.72 1.52
N ARG A 34 1.46 6.00 1.25
CA ARG A 34 0.92 6.11 -0.11
C ARG A 34 1.69 7.12 -0.93
N LYS A 35 1.97 8.31 -0.37
CA LYS A 35 2.80 9.34 -1.02
C LYS A 35 4.22 8.84 -1.33
N MET A 36 4.86 8.17 -0.36
CA MET A 36 6.19 7.59 -0.54
C MET A 36 6.21 6.55 -1.68
N TYR A 37 5.26 5.61 -1.67
CA TYR A 37 5.15 4.55 -2.67
C TYR A 37 4.80 5.10 -4.06
N CYS A 38 3.85 6.03 -4.15
CA CYS A 38 3.54 6.68 -5.43
C CYS A 38 4.77 7.38 -6.02
N ASN A 39 5.58 8.07 -5.21
CA ASN A 39 6.81 8.69 -5.66
C ASN A 39 7.84 7.64 -6.15
N GLN A 40 8.05 6.57 -5.37
CA GLN A 40 8.98 5.50 -5.70
C GLN A 40 8.65 4.79 -7.02
N TYR A 41 7.36 4.50 -7.25
CA TYR A 41 6.87 3.78 -8.43
C TYR A 41 6.39 4.70 -9.56
N LYS A 42 6.58 6.02 -9.43
CA LYS A 42 6.16 7.05 -10.40
C LYS A 42 4.66 6.97 -10.75
N ILE A 43 3.84 6.69 -9.75
CA ILE A 43 2.37 6.63 -9.88
C ILE A 43 1.79 8.02 -9.55
N PRO A 44 0.80 8.51 -10.33
CA PRO A 44 0.12 9.76 -10.02
C PRO A 44 -0.42 9.77 -8.59
N TYR A 45 -0.12 10.84 -7.85
CA TYR A 45 -0.53 11.02 -6.47
C TYR A 45 -1.30 12.33 -6.31
N ALA A 46 -2.54 12.21 -5.87
CA ALA A 46 -3.33 13.33 -5.37
C ALA A 46 -3.53 13.16 -3.86
N GLU A 47 -3.18 14.18 -3.09
CA GLU A 47 -3.28 14.15 -1.62
C GLU A 47 -4.75 14.18 -1.18
N ILE A 48 -5.11 13.31 -0.25
CA ILE A 48 -6.45 13.30 0.34
C ILE A 48 -6.38 14.11 1.64
N THR A 49 -6.96 15.31 1.62
CA THR A 49 -6.95 16.21 2.78
C THR A 49 -8.11 15.93 3.73
N ASP A 50 -7.98 16.38 4.97
CA ASP A 50 -9.01 16.30 6.02
C ASP A 50 -10.27 17.13 5.72
N LYS A 51 -10.18 18.05 4.75
CA LYS A 51 -11.31 18.85 4.26
C LYS A 51 -12.25 18.09 3.31
N MET A 52 -11.86 16.90 2.88
CA MET A 52 -12.68 16.07 2.00
C MET A 52 -13.66 15.24 2.82
N GLU A 53 -14.90 15.13 2.34
CA GLU A 53 -15.87 14.18 2.88
C GLU A 53 -15.31 12.75 2.80
N ASP A 54 -15.46 11.98 3.88
CA ASP A 54 -14.94 10.62 4.04
C ASP A 54 -13.43 10.48 3.79
N PHE A 55 -12.63 11.50 4.11
CA PHE A 55 -11.17 11.49 3.88
C PHE A 55 -10.49 10.24 4.44
N ARG A 56 -10.90 9.77 5.63
CA ARG A 56 -10.31 8.59 6.29
C ARG A 56 -10.53 7.33 5.46
N ALA A 57 -11.77 7.07 5.06
CA ALA A 57 -12.10 5.91 4.22
C ALA A 57 -11.37 6.00 2.88
N LYS A 58 -11.38 7.18 2.24
CA LYS A 58 -10.66 7.40 0.97
C LYS A 58 -9.16 7.12 1.09
N ARG A 59 -8.49 7.60 2.14
CA ARG A 59 -7.05 7.32 2.39
C ARG A 59 -6.77 5.83 2.53
N ILE A 60 -7.56 5.14 3.35
CA ILE A 60 -7.42 3.70 3.58
C ILE A 60 -7.63 2.94 2.27
N THR A 61 -8.73 3.19 1.55
CA THR A 61 -9.03 2.53 0.28
C THR A 61 -7.96 2.79 -0.78
N SER A 62 -7.53 4.05 -0.94
CA SER A 62 -6.48 4.40 -1.89
C SER A 62 -5.14 3.73 -1.58
N TYR A 63 -4.78 3.60 -0.30
CA TYR A 63 -3.59 2.87 0.12
C TYR A 63 -3.71 1.37 -0.18
N LEU A 64 -4.79 0.73 0.24
CA LEU A 64 -4.99 -0.71 0.02
C LEU A 64 -5.00 -1.07 -1.46
N ASN A 65 -5.65 -0.25 -2.30
CA ASN A 65 -5.64 -0.42 -3.75
C ASN A 65 -4.23 -0.29 -4.34
N LEU A 66 -3.44 0.68 -3.86
CA LEU A 66 -2.06 0.85 -4.30
C LEU A 66 -1.22 -0.39 -3.98
N ILE A 67 -1.27 -0.86 -2.73
CA ILE A 67 -0.50 -2.02 -2.30
C ILE A 67 -0.94 -3.27 -3.06
N ASN A 68 -2.24 -3.51 -3.21
CA ASN A 68 -2.76 -4.65 -3.96
C ASN A 68 -2.24 -4.65 -5.41
N ASN A 69 -2.33 -3.52 -6.10
CA ASN A 69 -1.86 -3.40 -7.49
C ASN A 69 -0.36 -3.64 -7.62
N LEU A 70 0.46 -3.07 -6.72
CA LEU A 70 1.90 -3.26 -6.76
C LEU A 70 2.29 -4.70 -6.37
N ALA A 71 1.62 -5.29 -5.39
CA ALA A 71 1.83 -6.67 -4.96
C ALA A 71 1.53 -7.66 -6.09
N SER A 72 0.38 -7.53 -6.77
CA SER A 72 0.04 -8.37 -7.92
C SER A 72 1.06 -8.24 -9.06
N LYS A 73 1.54 -7.02 -9.35
CA LYS A 73 2.60 -6.82 -10.36
C LYS A 73 3.89 -7.55 -10.00
N GLN A 74 4.39 -7.37 -8.78
CA GLN A 74 5.61 -8.06 -8.33
C GLN A 74 5.46 -9.58 -8.34
N PHE A 75 4.28 -10.09 -7.96
CA PHE A 75 4.00 -11.52 -8.01
C PHE A 75 4.03 -12.08 -9.44
N GLU A 76 3.40 -11.40 -10.39
CA GLU A 76 3.42 -11.80 -11.81
C GLU A 76 4.83 -11.70 -12.41
N GLU A 77 5.61 -10.68 -12.06
CA GLU A 77 7.01 -10.55 -12.45
C GLU A 77 7.86 -11.69 -11.89
N PHE A 78 7.68 -12.03 -10.61
CA PHE A 78 8.37 -13.14 -9.96
C PHE A 78 8.04 -14.48 -10.63
N LYS A 79 6.77 -14.72 -10.96
CA LYS A 79 6.34 -15.93 -11.66
C LYS A 79 6.96 -16.06 -13.05
N LYS A 80 7.13 -14.96 -13.78
CA LYS A 80 7.80 -14.95 -15.09
C LYS A 80 9.29 -15.24 -15.01
N LEU A 81 9.97 -14.91 -13.91
CA LEU A 81 11.39 -15.24 -13.71
C LEU A 81 11.61 -16.73 -13.42
N ALA A 82 10.59 -17.43 -12.96
CA ALA A 82 10.64 -18.86 -12.65
C ALA A 82 10.29 -19.77 -13.86
N LEU A 83 9.86 -19.18 -14.98
CA LEU A 83 9.53 -19.86 -16.25
C LEU A 83 10.62 -19.59 -17.28
#